data_AF-A0A2U2SNE2-F1
#
_entry.id   AF-A0A2U2SNE2-F1
#
_cell.length_a   1.000
_cell.length_b   1.000
_cell.length_c   1.000
_cell.angle_alpha   90.00
_cell.angle_beta   90.00
_cell.angle_gamma   90.00
#
_symmetry.space_group_name_H-M   'P 1'
#
loop_
_entity.id
_entity.type
_entity.pdbx_description
1 polymer ?
#
loop_
_entity_poly.entity_id
_entity_poly.type
_entity_poly.pdbx_seq_one_letter_code
_entity_poly.pdbx_strand_id
1 'polypeptide(L)' 'MAEIAEFCRRWKIRELAVFGSVLHPDFNVASDVELLVTFEDDAEWGLLDHIRMQ' A
#
# COMPACT_ATOMS: atom_id res chain seq x y z
N MET A 1 -13.02 4.14 -1.19
CA MET A 1 -11.96 5.17 -1.13
C MET A 1 -11.73 5.72 0.27
N ALA A 2 -12.77 5.94 1.08
CA ALA A 2 -12.59 6.40 2.47
C ALA A 2 -11.66 5.48 3.28
N GLU A 3 -11.84 4.16 3.18
CA GLU A 3 -11.01 3.15 3.87
C GLU A 3 -9.53 3.21 3.46
N ILE A 4 -9.23 3.30 2.16
CA ILE A 4 -7.84 3.43 1.67
C ILE A 4 -7.21 4.72 2.17
N ALA A 5 -7.96 5.82 2.15
CA ALA A 5 -7.46 7.11 2.65
C ALA A 5 -7.23 7.08 4.16
N GLU A 6 -8.08 6.38 4.93
CA GLU A 6 -7.88 6.14 6.36
C GLU A 6 -6.67 5.27 6.64
N PHE A 7 -6.49 4.20 5.87
CA PHE A 7 -5.30 3.35 5.94
C PHE A 7 -4.03 4.17 5.68
N CYS A 8 -4.01 4.98 4.61
CA CYS A 8 -2.87 5.84 4.29
C CYS A 8 -2.58 6.83 5.42
N ARG A 9 -3.60 7.49 5.97
CA ARG A 9 -3.43 8.42 7.11
C ARG A 9 -2.90 7.72 8.36
N ARG A 10 -3.46 6.56 8.72
CA ARG A 10 -3.05 5.78 9.89
C ARG A 10 -1.57 5.38 9.81
N TRP A 11 -1.13 4.97 8.62
CA TRP A 11 0.21 4.47 8.39
C TRP A 11 1.18 5.53 7.84
N LYS A 12 0.81 6.81 7.87
CA LYS A 12 1.61 7.93 7.34
C LYS A 12 2.13 7.66 5.92
N ILE A 13 1.26 7.16 5.05
CA ILE A 13 1.56 6.93 3.64
C ILE A 13 1.30 8.24 2.89
N ARG A 14 2.39 8.81 2.36
CA ARG A 14 2.37 10.00 1.51
C ARG A 14 1.89 9.67 0.10
N GLU A 15 2.31 8.53 -0.43
CA GLU A 15 1.93 8.05 -1.76
C GLU A 15 1.68 6.54 -1.74
N LEU A 16 0.56 6.14 -2.34
CA LEU A 16 0.22 4.75 -2.59
C LEU A 16 0.02 4.57 -4.10
N ALA A 17 0.83 3.71 -4.71
CA ALA A 17 0.77 3.44 -6.14
C ALA A 17 0.61 1.94 -6.39
N VAL A 18 -0.10 1.59 -7.46
CA VAL A 18 -0.18 0.22 -7.96
C VAL A 18 0.90 -0.01 -9.01
N PHE A 19 1.44 -1.21 -9.05
CA PHE A 19 2.39 -1.61 -10.09
C PHE A 19 2.20 -3.08 -10.46
N GLY A 20 3.05 -3.56 -11.38
CA GLY A 20 3.10 -4.97 -11.73
C GLY A 20 1.87 -5.46 -12.48
N SER A 21 1.40 -6.67 -12.13
CA SER A 21 0.43 -7.42 -12.93
C SER A 21 -0.93 -6.71 -13.08
N VAL A 22 -1.29 -5.80 -12.16
CA VAL A 22 -2.52 -5.00 -12.26
C VAL A 22 -2.61 -4.19 -13.55
N LEU A 23 -1.46 -3.84 -14.14
CA LEU A 23 -1.39 -3.04 -15.36
C LEU A 23 -1.54 -3.89 -16.63
N HIS A 24 -1.50 -5.22 -16.50
CA HIS A 24 -1.59 -6.14 -17.63
C HIS A 24 -3.04 -6.50 -17.97
N PRO A 25 -3.34 -6.80 -19.25
CA PRO A 25 -4.71 -7.11 -19.71
C PRO A 25 -5.30 -8.43 -19.16
N ASP A 26 -4.45 -9.34 -18.68
CA ASP A 26 -4.83 -10.65 -18.13
C ASP A 26 -4.98 -10.65 -16.60
N PHE A 27 -4.87 -9.48 -15.96
CA PHE A 27 -5.15 -9.30 -14.54
C PHE A 27 -6.56 -9.79 -14.21
N ASN A 28 -6.66 -10.65 -13.20
CA ASN A 28 -7.91 -11.29 -12.82
C ASN A 28 -8.02 -11.46 -11.31
N VAL A 29 -9.14 -12.02 -10.86
CA VAL A 29 -9.46 -12.14 -9.43
C VAL A 29 -8.52 -13.07 -8.64
N ALA A 30 -7.73 -13.90 -9.34
CA ALA A 30 -6.71 -14.74 -8.71
C ALA A 30 -5.33 -14.09 -8.69
N SER A 31 -5.16 -12.92 -9.32
CA SER A 31 -3.92 -12.16 -9.33
C SER A 31 -3.76 -11.36 -8.03
N ASP A 32 -2.52 -11.30 -7.52
CA ASP A 32 -2.17 -10.43 -6.40
C ASP A 32 -2.22 -8.94 -6.83
N VAL A 33 -2.48 -8.05 -5.86
CA VAL A 33 -2.38 -6.60 -6.06
C VAL A 33 -1.07 -6.11 -5.45
N GLU A 34 -0.17 -5.63 -6.29
CA GLU A 34 1.15 -5.16 -5.89
C GLU A 34 1.13 -3.64 -5.67
N LEU A 35 1.56 -3.21 -4.47
CA LEU A 35 1.52 -1.81 -4.04
C LEU A 35 2.92 -1.30 -3.71
N LEU A 36 3.22 -0.08 -4.17
CA LEU A 36 4.35 0.72 -3.71
C LEU A 36 3.83 1.75 -2.70
N VAL A 37 4.58 1.89 -1.62
CA VAL A 37 4.25 2.79 -0.51
C VAL A 37 5.43 3.73 -0.28
N THR A 38 5.17 5.03 -0.37
CA THR A 38 6.09 6.06 0.10
C THR A 38 5.53 6.61 1.41
N PHE A 39 6.29 6.46 2.49
CA PHE A 39 5.91 7.01 3.79
C PHE A 39 6.28 8.50 3.91
N GLU A 40 5.65 9.20 4.84
CA GLU A 40 6.11 10.51 5.29
C GLU A 40 7.52 10.41 5.91
N ASP A 41 8.30 11.49 5.83
CA ASP A 41 9.71 11.50 6.28
C ASP A 41 9.86 11.30 7.79
N ASP A 42 8.78 11.51 8.56
CA ASP A 42 8.70 11.34 10.02
C ASP A 42 8.02 10.01 10.42
N ALA A 43 7.86 9.07 9.48
CA ALA A 43 7.35 7.75 9.75
C ALA A 43 8.45 6.84 10.32
N GLU A 44 8.38 6.56 11.62
CA GLU A 44 9.33 5.69 12.33
C GLU A 44 8.82 4.24 12.41
N TRP A 45 8.50 3.64 11.27
CA TRP A 45 8.02 2.26 11.23
C TRP A 45 9.18 1.26 11.31
N GLY A 46 9.12 0.36 12.29
CA GLY A 46 10.02 -0.78 12.38
C GLY A 46 9.49 -1.99 11.60
N LEU A 47 10.33 -3.03 11.50
CA LEU A 47 9.96 -4.28 10.82
C LEU A 47 8.65 -4.88 11.35
N LEU A 48 8.44 -4.86 12.67
CA LEU A 48 7.25 -5.46 13.28
C LEU A 48 5.97 -4.64 13.03
N ASP A 49 6.09 -3.33 12.79
CA ASP A 49 4.97 -2.47 12.42
C ASP A 49 4.51 -2.80 11.00
N HIS A 50 5.44 -3.01 10.07
CA HIS A 50 5.13 -3.46 8.72
C HIS A 50 4.42 -4.81 8.68
N ILE A 51 4.79 -5.76 9.54
CA ILE A 51 4.09 -7.05 9.64
C ILE A 51 2.65 -6.90 10.14
N ARG A 52 2.39 -5.86 10.96
CA ARG A 52 1.06 -5.55 11.51
C ARG A 52 0.25 -4.59 10.63
N MET A 53 0.78 -4.21 9.47
CA MET A 53 0.16 -3.27 8.55
C MET A 53 -0.94 -3.94 7.73
N GLN A 54 -2.18 -3.77 8.18
CA GLN A 54 -3.40 -4.34 7.62
C GLN A 54 -4.58 -3.37 7.80
#